data_AF-A0A0E1X459-F1
#
_entry.id   AF-A0A0E1X459-F1
#
_cell.length_a   1.000
_cell.length_b   1.000
_cell.length_c   1.000
_cell.angle_alpha   90.00
_cell.angle_beta   90.00
_cell.angle_gamma   90.00
#
_symmetry.space_group_name_H-M   'P 1'
#
loop_
_entity.id
_entity.type
_entity.pdbx_description
1 polymer ?
#
loop_
_entity_poly.entity_id
_entity_poly.type
_entity_poly.pdbx_seq_one_letter_code
_entity_poly.pdbx_strand_id
1 'polypeptide(L)'
;MAGYLLKTIEERMNEYFNWLKQNYIFKELDSSTEITTPFKNHLNDFIRIYADTLPNNEICLSDNGLTINELEMLGIDINTKTRTKLIQNILNQFNLKLVDKEITADVKN
;
A
#
# COMPACT_ATOMS: atom_id res chain seq x y z
N MET A 1 -22.80 -13.25 -30.79
CA MET A 1 -23.09 -12.32 -29.67
C MET A 1 -22.15 -12.57 -28.48
N ALA A 2 -22.00 -13.82 -27.98
CA ALA A 2 -21.09 -14.13 -26.86
C ALA A 2 -19.61 -13.75 -27.08
N GLY A 3 -19.07 -14.00 -28.29
CA GLY A 3 -17.67 -13.64 -28.60
C GLY A 3 -17.40 -12.12 -28.66
N TYR A 4 -18.42 -11.30 -28.93
CA TYR A 4 -18.29 -9.85 -28.93
C TYR A 4 -18.23 -9.29 -27.50
N LEU A 5 -19.03 -9.82 -26.58
CA LEU A 5 -19.01 -9.44 -25.18
C LEU A 5 -17.65 -9.77 -24.53
N LEU A 6 -17.13 -10.99 -24.74
CA LEU A 6 -15.83 -11.39 -24.18
C LEU A 6 -14.71 -10.47 -24.67
N LYS A 7 -14.63 -10.22 -25.99
CA LYS A 7 -13.65 -9.31 -26.58
C LYS A 7 -13.74 -7.90 -25.98
N THR A 8 -14.97 -7.39 -25.81
CA THR A 8 -15.18 -6.06 -25.23
C THR A 8 -14.70 -5.99 -23.78
N ILE A 9 -14.94 -7.04 -22.98
CA ILE A 9 -14.46 -7.13 -21.60
C ILE A 9 -12.93 -7.13 -21.55
N GLU A 10 -12.28 -7.93 -22.40
CA GLU A 10 -10.81 -7.97 -22.49
C GLU A 10 -10.22 -6.61 -22.86
N GLU A 11 -10.81 -5.91 -23.84
CA GLU A 11 -10.39 -4.56 -24.23
C GLU A 11 -10.50 -3.58 -23.06
N ARG A 12 -11.62 -3.57 -22.33
CA ARG A 12 -11.81 -2.68 -21.16
C ARG A 12 -10.88 -3.02 -20.01
N MET A 13 -10.60 -4.29 -19.78
CA MET A 13 -9.61 -4.70 -18.78
C MET A 13 -8.21 -4.23 -19.14
N ASN A 14 -7.82 -4.35 -20.41
CA ASN A 14 -6.51 -3.88 -20.88
C ASN A 14 -6.38 -2.35 -20.76
N GLU A 15 -7.42 -1.61 -21.12
CA GLU A 15 -7.47 -0.16 -20.90
C GLU A 15 -7.31 0.20 -19.42
N TYR A 16 -8.01 -0.51 -18.53
CA TYR A 16 -7.91 -0.29 -17.09
C TYR A 16 -6.51 -0.60 -16.55
N PHE A 17 -5.88 -1.71 -16.95
CA PHE A 17 -4.52 -2.04 -16.52
C PHE A 17 -3.47 -1.08 -17.07
N ASN A 18 -3.65 -0.59 -18.30
CA ASN A 18 -2.80 0.44 -18.87
C ASN A 18 -2.94 1.75 -18.10
N TRP A 19 -4.17 2.18 -17.82
CA TRP A 19 -4.42 3.35 -16.97
C TRP A 19 -3.79 3.16 -15.59
N LEU A 20 -4.00 2.00 -14.95
CA LEU A 20 -3.46 1.70 -13.64
C LEU A 20 -1.94 1.87 -13.63
N LYS A 21 -1.23 1.22 -14.56
CA LYS A 21 0.23 1.30 -14.68
C LYS A 21 0.74 2.71 -14.96
N GLN A 22 0.08 3.46 -15.85
CA GLN A 22 0.48 4.82 -16.23
C GLN A 22 0.32 5.85 -15.10
N ASN A 23 -0.54 5.57 -14.12
CA ASN A 23 -0.80 6.49 -13.02
C ASN A 23 -0.01 6.16 -11.73
N TYR A 24 0.88 5.16 -11.75
CA TYR A 24 1.92 5.05 -10.73
C TYR A 24 3.03 6.06 -11.02
N ILE A 25 3.47 6.77 -9.99
CA ILE A 25 4.57 7.74 -10.06
C ILE A 25 5.66 7.27 -9.10
N PHE A 26 6.89 7.20 -9.60
CA PHE A 26 8.07 6.81 -8.83
C PHE A 26 8.97 8.02 -8.62
N LYS A 27 9.45 8.20 -7.39
CA LYS A 27 10.39 9.25 -7.03
C LYS A 27 11.51 8.67 -6.18
N GLU A 28 12.74 8.74 -6.69
CA GLU A 28 13.94 8.39 -5.93
C GLU A 28 14.18 9.45 -4.85
N LEU A 29 14.48 8.98 -3.64
CA LEU A 29 14.88 9.74 -2.46
C LEU A 29 16.27 9.27 -2.04
N ASP A 30 16.87 9.93 -1.04
CA ASP A 30 18.26 9.66 -0.65
C ASP A 30 18.52 8.19 -0.23
N SER A 31 17.55 7.56 0.45
CA SER A 31 17.67 6.19 0.96
C SER A 31 16.52 5.27 0.55
N SER A 32 15.56 5.76 -0.24
CA SER A 32 14.30 5.08 -0.53
C SER A 32 13.73 5.45 -1.90
N THR A 33 12.75 4.70 -2.37
CA THR A 33 11.91 5.09 -3.52
C THR A 33 10.46 5.26 -3.07
N GLU A 34 9.90 6.45 -3.29
CA GLU A 34 8.46 6.69 -3.10
C GLU A 34 7.69 6.19 -4.33
N ILE A 35 6.70 5.36 -4.09
CA ILE A 35 5.75 4.83 -5.07
C ILE A 35 4.38 5.45 -4.76
N THR A 36 4.00 6.49 -5.51
CA THR A 36 2.66 7.06 -5.45
C THR A 36 1.70 6.20 -6.27
N THR A 37 0.67 5.67 -5.61
CA THR A 37 -0.38 4.87 -6.27
C THR A 37 -1.50 5.76 -6.80
N PRO A 38 -2.31 5.30 -7.78
CA PRO A 38 -3.50 6.04 -8.24
C PRO A 38 -4.68 5.98 -7.25
N PHE A 39 -4.53 5.27 -6.13
CA PHE A 39 -5.58 5.13 -5.12
C PHE A 39 -5.49 6.24 -4.08
N LYS A 40 -6.64 6.62 -3.54
CA LYS A 40 -6.73 7.68 -2.54
C LYS A 40 -7.22 7.15 -1.20
N ASN A 41 -6.68 7.72 -0.12
CA ASN A 41 -7.14 7.47 1.24
C ASN A 41 -8.48 8.22 1.51
N HIS A 42 -8.95 8.11 2.75
CA HIS A 42 -10.19 8.76 3.20
C HIS A 42 -10.12 10.30 3.24
N LEU A 43 -8.92 10.88 3.13
CA LEU A 43 -8.67 12.33 3.05
C LEU A 43 -8.54 12.83 1.59
N ASN A 44 -8.75 11.95 0.60
CA ASN A 44 -8.59 12.25 -0.82
C ASN A 44 -7.13 12.54 -1.25
N ASP A 45 -6.16 12.10 -0.45
CA ASP A 45 -4.73 12.09 -0.74
C ASP A 45 -4.30 10.77 -1.37
N PHE A 46 -3.30 10.80 -2.24
CA PHE A 46 -2.76 9.58 -2.84
C PHE A 46 -2.09 8.69 -1.80
N ILE A 47 -2.40 7.39 -1.85
CA ILE A 47 -1.71 6.38 -1.05
C ILE A 47 -0.31 6.20 -1.62
N ARG A 48 0.70 6.33 -0.77
CA ARG A 48 2.12 6.17 -1.10
C ARG A 48 2.67 4.94 -0.40
N ILE A 49 3.59 4.27 -1.06
CA ILE A 49 4.37 3.15 -0.53
C ILE A 49 5.83 3.53 -0.70
N TYR A 50 6.65 3.33 0.32
CA TYR A 50 8.09 3.57 0.28
C TYR A 50 8.80 2.22 0.16
N ALA A 51 9.81 2.15 -0.70
CA ALA A 51 10.61 0.96 -0.91
C ALA A 51 12.07 1.26 -0.55
N ASP A 52 12.56 0.57 0.49
CA ASP A 52 13.93 0.64 0.96
C ASP A 52 14.67 -0.64 0.56
N THR A 53 15.94 -0.51 0.15
CA THR A 53 16.79 -1.68 -0.11
C THR A 53 17.49 -2.12 1.17
N LEU A 54 17.33 -3.40 1.55
CA LEU A 54 17.94 -4.00 2.73
C LEU A 54 19.31 -4.64 2.42
N PRO A 55 20.14 -4.93 3.46
CA PRO A 55 21.46 -5.56 3.31
C PRO A 55 21.37 -7.04 2.86
N ASN A 56 21.13 -7.27 1.57
CA ASN A 56 21.00 -8.59 0.87
C ASN A 56 20.20 -8.49 -0.44
N ASN A 57 19.91 -7.27 -0.93
CA ASN A 57 19.01 -7.03 -2.06
C ASN A 57 17.55 -7.47 -1.80
N GLU A 58 17.14 -7.60 -0.54
CA GLU A 58 15.71 -7.62 -0.18
C GLU A 58 15.16 -6.18 -0.17
N ILE A 59 13.84 -6.06 -0.28
CA ILE A 59 13.14 -4.77 -0.25
C ILE A 59 12.23 -4.73 0.97
N CYS A 60 12.29 -3.64 1.74
CA CYS A 60 11.27 -3.31 2.73
C CYS A 60 10.28 -2.34 2.11
N LEU A 61 9.00 -2.70 2.09
CA LEU A 61 7.93 -1.76 1.78
C LEU A 61 7.39 -1.16 3.09
N SER A 62 7.12 0.14 3.09
CA SER A 62 6.57 0.87 4.24
C SER A 62 5.46 1.83 3.83
N ASP A 63 4.48 2.06 4.70
CA ASP A 63 3.50 3.16 4.58
C ASP A 63 4.00 4.48 5.20
N ASN A 64 5.25 4.51 5.71
CA ASN A 64 5.87 5.64 6.41
C ASN A 64 5.00 6.17 7.57
N GLY A 65 4.25 5.28 8.22
CA GLY A 65 3.43 5.55 9.39
C GLY A 65 2.13 6.26 9.11
N LEU A 66 1.76 6.46 7.83
CA LEU A 66 0.57 7.21 7.43
C LEU A 66 -0.69 6.64 8.09
N THR A 67 -0.89 5.32 8.04
CA THR A 67 -2.12 4.68 8.52
C THR A 67 -2.34 4.91 10.01
N ILE A 68 -1.29 4.70 10.82
CA ILE A 68 -1.39 4.85 12.28
C ILE A 68 -1.54 6.32 12.68
N ASN A 69 -0.78 7.21 12.05
CA ASN A 69 -0.85 8.65 12.33
C ASN A 69 -2.23 9.22 12.01
N GLU A 70 -2.85 8.81 10.89
CA GLU A 70 -4.20 9.24 10.54
C GLU A 70 -5.25 8.78 11.57
N LEU A 71 -5.16 7.53 12.05
CA LEU A 71 -6.06 7.04 13.10
C LEU A 71 -5.91 7.86 14.40
N GLU A 72 -4.67 8.14 14.81
CA GLU A 72 -4.40 8.97 15.98
C GLU A 72 -4.91 10.41 15.82
N MET A 73 -4.76 11.00 14.62
CA MET A 73 -5.29 12.34 14.29
C MET A 73 -6.83 12.39 14.37
N LEU A 74 -7.51 11.28 14.08
CA LEU A 74 -8.96 11.14 14.27
C LEU A 74 -9.36 10.89 15.73
N GLY A 75 -8.42 10.89 16.68
CA GLY A 75 -8.66 10.63 18.10
C GLY A 75 -8.87 9.14 18.42
N ILE A 76 -8.49 8.24 17.52
CA ILE A 76 -8.62 6.80 17.72
C ILE A 76 -7.45 6.30 18.56
N ASP A 77 -7.71 6.01 19.83
CA ASP A 77 -6.73 5.29 20.67
C ASP A 77 -6.54 3.85 20.18
N ILE A 78 -5.43 3.58 19.50
CA ILE A 78 -5.07 2.25 18.99
C ILE A 78 -4.53 1.29 20.07
N ASN A 79 -4.25 1.79 21.27
CA ASN A 79 -3.61 1.03 22.35
C ASN A 79 -4.61 0.27 23.25
N THR A 80 -5.91 0.40 22.98
CA THR A 80 -6.91 -0.44 23.67
C THR A 80 -6.70 -1.91 23.33
N LYS A 81 -6.92 -2.80 24.31
CA LYS A 81 -6.78 -4.27 24.12
C LYS A 81 -7.48 -4.80 22.87
N THR A 82 -8.70 -4.31 22.60
CA THR A 82 -9.49 -4.73 21.43
C THR A 82 -8.87 -4.27 20.12
N ARG A 83 -8.43 -3.01 20.03
CA ARG A 83 -7.86 -2.45 18.78
C ARG A 83 -6.46 -2.98 18.51
N THR A 84 -5.63 -3.13 19.54
CA THR A 84 -4.32 -3.78 19.39
C THR A 84 -4.47 -5.20 18.86
N LYS A 85 -5.43 -5.97 19.37
CA LYS A 85 -5.73 -7.32 18.86
C LYS A 85 -6.23 -7.30 17.41
N LEU A 86 -7.11 -6.35 17.07
CA LEU A 86 -7.61 -6.19 15.69
C LEU A 86 -6.47 -5.86 14.72
N ILE A 87 -5.63 -4.87 15.05
CA ILE A 87 -4.47 -4.48 14.26
C ILE A 87 -3.56 -5.68 14.07
N GLN A 88 -3.21 -6.39 15.15
CA GLN A 88 -2.31 -7.53 15.03
C GLN A 88 -2.89 -8.68 14.18
N ASN A 89 -4.20 -8.92 14.26
CA ASN A 89 -4.85 -9.91 13.40
C ASN A 89 -4.78 -9.51 11.92
N ILE A 90 -4.98 -8.23 11.60
CA ILE A 90 -4.87 -7.71 10.23
C ILE A 90 -3.42 -7.84 9.74
N LEU A 91 -2.45 -7.41 10.53
CA LEU A 91 -1.03 -7.51 10.18
C LEU A 91 -0.64 -8.97 9.91
N ASN A 92 -1.04 -9.89 10.79
CA ASN A 92 -0.79 -11.32 10.62
C ASN A 92 -1.46 -11.89 9.37
N GLN A 93 -2.69 -11.47 9.04
CA GLN A 93 -3.41 -11.95 7.86
C GLN A 93 -2.67 -11.63 6.55
N PHE A 94 -1.99 -10.49 6.50
CA PHE A 94 -1.29 -10.01 5.30
C PHE A 94 0.24 -10.17 5.40
N ASN A 95 0.76 -10.87 6.41
CA ASN A 95 2.20 -11.01 6.69
C ASN A 95 2.94 -9.66 6.80
N LEU A 96 2.28 -8.69 7.41
CA LEU A 96 2.82 -7.34 7.66
C LEU A 96 3.37 -7.24 9.08
N LYS A 97 4.20 -6.23 9.30
CA LYS A 97 4.75 -5.87 10.61
C LYS A 97 4.38 -4.43 10.94
N LEU A 98 4.38 -4.10 12.23
CA LEU A 98 4.30 -2.72 12.70
C LEU A 98 5.60 -2.38 13.43
N VAL A 99 6.36 -1.41 12.92
CA VAL A 99 7.65 -0.96 13.48
C VAL A 99 7.61 0.55 13.60
N ASP A 100 7.72 1.09 14.81
CA ASP A 100 7.73 2.55 15.06
C ASP A 100 6.59 3.32 14.35
N LYS A 101 5.39 2.73 14.36
CA LYS A 101 4.14 3.17 13.68
C LYS A 101 4.05 2.91 12.18
N GLU A 102 5.12 2.44 11.56
CA GLU A 102 5.13 2.06 10.14
C GLU A 102 4.63 0.64 9.93
N ILE A 103 3.70 0.49 8.99
CA ILE A 103 3.27 -0.83 8.52
C ILE A 103 4.23 -1.26 7.42
N THR A 104 4.96 -2.35 7.66
CA THR A 104 6.05 -2.80 6.79
C THR A 104 5.82 -4.20 6.23
N ALA A 105 6.41 -4.47 5.06
CA ALA A 105 6.44 -5.77 4.42
C ALA A 105 7.82 -6.05 3.81
N ASP A 106 8.41 -7.19 4.17
CA ASP A 106 9.67 -7.64 3.54
C ASP A 106 9.34 -8.40 2.25
N VAL A 107 9.88 -7.93 1.14
CA VAL A 107 9.77 -8.54 -0.19
C VAL A 107 11.10 -9.19 -0.54
N LYS A 108 11.07 -10.52 -0.68
CA LYS A 108 12.22 -11.31 -1.14
C LYS A 108 12.18 -11.41 -2.66
N ASN A 109 13.34 -11.26 -3.29
CA ASN A 109 13.55 -11.61 -4.70
C ASN A 109 13.54 -13.13 -4.91
#